data_AF-A0A358UXC3-F1
#
_entry.id   AF-A0A358UXC3-F1
#
_cell.length_a   1.000
_cell.length_b   1.000
_cell.length_c   1.000
_cell.angle_alpha   90.00
_cell.angle_beta   90.00
_cell.angle_gamma   90.00
#
_symmetry.space_group_name_H-M   'P 1'
#
loop_
_entity.id
_entity.type
_entity.pdbx_description
1 polymer ?
#
loop_
_entity_poly.entity_id
_entity_poly.type
_entity_poly.pdbx_seq_one_letter_code
_entity_poly.pdbx_strand_id
1 'polypeptide(L)'
;MSDSGVQVNNESLPKPTEQKKFVFELAVGDILSRPVYAKDGTVLIDEVTILSPELLNQLYNWKIETVSIQIPEEKESDVQLSIEAPLNENANHDSEIVFNIGSLESEEPIQWDEIEKAPPPPERPIEKIEEKMEEWVKMRPQVERKPITPPSFQYDFKNIVEAKKEVVEVHRKAIQETNRTISSLMRRDSSNVSALRKMIESLVNTGLSNNQVLSALTSLSHYDDFLLAHAVSTTVYSILTGYMMGLSQPELYELAEATLLHDIGMCRIPRKVWMKPRRLTIDEQITIQKHTLLGADCLHDIRGISFMSEMAAYQHHERYDGSGYPKGRKNLAITEYARIIALVDVYAAMTAPRPYRARILGYNAMKYIITSSSSLFDPYVVKAFLRCMALYPIGSMVELSDGSTGIVVASNPLFPYRPHVKIMRDATGADAGSNGEVIDLLKERNIGIIKQIAQNQSDRNSVWNAF
;
A
#
# COMPACT_ATOMS: atom_id res chain seq x y z
N MET A 1 23.50 -33.58 67.19
CA MET A 1 23.88 -32.36 66.46
C MET A 1 24.04 -32.77 65.02
N SER A 2 23.02 -32.53 64.20
CA SER A 2 23.01 -32.90 62.78
C SER A 2 22.03 -31.97 62.08
N ASP A 3 22.55 -31.29 61.07
CA ASP A 3 21.96 -30.20 60.30
C ASP A 3 20.55 -30.48 59.77
N SER A 4 19.62 -29.59 60.10
CA SER A 4 18.40 -29.39 59.32
C SER A 4 18.71 -28.36 58.22
N GLY A 5 19.36 -28.83 57.15
CA GLY A 5 19.52 -28.06 55.93
C GLY A 5 18.17 -27.88 55.25
N VAL A 6 17.57 -26.69 55.38
CA VAL A 6 16.50 -26.23 54.49
C VAL A 6 17.13 -26.07 53.11
N GLN A 7 16.90 -27.03 52.22
CA GLN A 7 17.14 -26.83 50.80
C GLN A 7 16.16 -25.76 50.31
N VAL A 8 16.65 -24.53 50.21
CA VAL A 8 16.04 -23.51 49.37
C VAL A 8 16.18 -24.02 47.95
N ASN A 9 15.12 -24.61 47.41
CA ASN A 9 14.99 -24.79 45.98
C ASN A 9 14.98 -23.39 45.37
N ASN A 10 16.15 -22.93 44.92
CA ASN A 10 16.26 -21.91 43.89
C ASN A 10 15.67 -22.54 42.62
N GLU A 11 14.34 -22.58 42.53
CA GLU A 11 13.67 -22.65 41.25
C GLU A 11 14.13 -21.41 40.49
N SER A 12 15.11 -21.61 39.61
CA SER A 12 15.52 -20.61 38.63
C SER A 12 14.25 -20.16 37.91
N LEU A 13 13.90 -18.88 38.07
CA LEU A 13 12.88 -18.24 37.25
C LEU A 13 13.10 -18.67 35.79
N PRO A 14 12.06 -19.11 35.08
CA PRO A 14 12.20 -19.54 33.70
C PRO A 14 12.84 -18.40 32.89
N LYS A 15 13.91 -18.72 32.16
CA LYS A 15 14.65 -17.72 31.38
C LYS A 15 13.70 -17.15 30.31
N PRO A 16 13.53 -15.82 30.21
CA PRO A 16 12.68 -15.22 29.19
C PRO A 16 13.17 -15.64 27.81
N THR A 17 12.24 -15.97 26.92
CA THR A 17 12.55 -16.42 25.56
C THR A 17 13.12 -15.24 24.76
N GLU A 18 14.30 -15.45 24.17
CA GLU A 18 15.02 -14.44 23.38
C GLU A 18 14.51 -14.45 21.93
N GLN A 19 14.14 -13.29 21.40
CA GLN A 19 13.83 -13.11 19.98
C GLN A 19 14.66 -11.99 19.36
N LYS A 20 15.28 -12.28 18.22
CA LYS A 20 15.97 -11.28 17.42
C LYS A 20 14.97 -10.53 16.55
N LYS A 21 14.80 -9.24 16.81
CA LYS A 21 13.91 -8.34 16.06
C LYS A 21 14.72 -7.32 15.26
N PHE A 22 14.15 -6.85 14.16
CA PHE A 22 14.69 -5.68 13.47
C PHE A 22 14.42 -4.41 14.27
N VAL A 23 15.31 -3.43 14.20
CA VAL A 23 15.12 -2.16 14.93
C VAL A 23 13.80 -1.47 14.54
N PHE A 24 13.31 -1.70 13.32
CA PHE A 24 12.00 -1.19 12.88
C PHE A 24 10.76 -1.92 13.43
N GLU A 25 10.95 -3.09 14.03
CA GLU A 25 9.90 -3.89 14.66
C GLU A 25 9.84 -3.65 16.17
N LEU A 26 10.78 -2.85 16.72
CA LEU A 26 10.86 -2.57 18.14
C LEU A 26 9.81 -1.55 18.56
N ALA A 27 9.17 -1.82 19.69
CA ALA A 27 8.25 -0.90 20.35
C ALA A 27 8.89 -0.26 21.57
N VAL A 28 8.36 0.90 21.98
CA VAL A 28 8.71 1.50 23.27
C VAL A 28 8.27 0.55 24.38
N GLY A 29 9.19 0.21 25.29
CA GLY A 29 8.94 -0.77 26.35
C GLY A 29 9.51 -2.17 26.08
N ASP A 30 9.98 -2.47 24.86
CA ASP A 30 10.71 -3.72 24.59
C ASP A 30 12.01 -3.76 25.43
N ILE A 31 12.36 -4.93 25.97
CA ILE A 31 13.53 -5.11 26.84
C ILE A 31 14.62 -5.83 26.06
N LEU A 32 15.82 -5.23 25.97
CA LEU A 32 16.96 -5.88 25.33
C LEU A 32 17.38 -7.13 26.10
N SER A 33 17.53 -8.26 25.41
CA SER A 33 18.06 -9.49 26.01
C SER A 33 19.57 -9.64 25.85
N ARG A 34 20.23 -8.76 25.08
CA ARG A 34 21.70 -8.69 24.91
C ARG A 34 22.18 -7.24 24.81
N PRO A 35 23.44 -6.94 25.19
CA PRO A 35 23.99 -5.60 25.05
C PRO A 35 24.20 -5.26 23.57
N VAL A 36 24.11 -3.98 23.25
CA VAL A 36 24.40 -3.43 21.92
C VAL A 36 25.82 -2.88 21.94
N TYR A 37 26.65 -3.30 20.99
CA TYR A 37 28.07 -2.95 20.94
C TYR A 37 28.41 -2.02 19.77
N ALA A 38 29.39 -1.16 19.97
CA ALA A 38 30.07 -0.42 18.91
C ALA A 38 31.03 -1.35 18.13
N LYS A 39 31.49 -0.89 16.95
CA LYS A 39 32.41 -1.67 16.10
C LYS A 39 33.74 -2.01 16.76
N ASP A 40 34.17 -1.24 17.75
CA ASP A 40 35.41 -1.46 18.52
C ASP A 40 35.22 -2.36 19.75
N GLY A 41 34.00 -2.87 19.96
CA GLY A 41 33.65 -3.74 21.09
C GLY A 41 33.18 -3.01 22.34
N THR A 42 33.09 -1.67 22.33
CA THR A 42 32.54 -0.91 23.45
C THR A 42 31.03 -1.14 23.58
N VAL A 43 30.53 -1.36 24.80
CA VAL A 43 29.08 -1.46 25.04
C VAL A 43 28.43 -0.08 24.90
N LEU A 44 27.44 0.03 24.01
CA LEU A 44 26.66 1.25 23.77
C LEU A 44 25.36 1.27 24.57
N ILE A 45 24.71 0.11 24.74
CA ILE A 45 23.48 -0.06 25.52
C ILE A 45 23.58 -1.41 26.24
N ASP A 46 23.36 -1.43 27.55
CA ASP A 46 23.42 -2.65 28.35
C ASP A 46 22.23 -3.59 28.08
N GLU A 47 22.41 -4.87 28.32
CA GLU A 47 21.30 -5.83 28.38
C GLU A 47 20.32 -5.47 29.50
N VAL A 48 19.06 -5.91 29.35
CA VAL A 48 17.95 -5.60 30.27
C VAL A 48 17.54 -4.11 30.25
N THR A 49 18.10 -3.31 29.34
CA THR A 49 17.64 -1.94 29.09
C THR A 49 16.26 -1.95 28.42
N ILE A 50 15.32 -1.21 29.01
CA ILE A 50 13.99 -0.96 28.46
C ILE A 50 14.12 0.14 27.40
N LEU A 51 13.64 -0.12 26.18
CA LEU A 51 13.78 0.79 25.06
C LEU A 51 12.83 1.99 25.20
N SER A 52 13.41 3.17 25.44
CA SER A 52 12.71 4.46 25.37
C SER A 52 12.61 4.96 23.91
N PRO A 53 11.74 5.95 23.63
CA PRO A 53 11.67 6.56 22.30
C PRO A 53 13.02 7.11 21.80
N GLU A 54 13.83 7.67 22.70
CA GLU A 54 15.15 8.23 22.38
C GLU A 54 16.15 7.13 22.00
N LEU A 55 16.14 6.00 22.72
CA LEU A 55 16.99 4.84 22.45
C LEU A 55 16.62 4.16 21.13
N LEU A 56 15.33 4.04 20.81
CA LEU A 56 14.89 3.55 19.50
C LEU A 56 15.44 4.42 18.38
N ASN A 57 15.29 5.75 18.50
CA ASN A 57 15.79 6.69 17.51
C ASN A 57 17.32 6.63 17.37
N GLN A 58 18.05 6.45 18.47
CA GLN A 58 19.50 6.25 18.44
C GLN A 58 19.90 4.95 17.74
N LEU A 59 19.19 3.84 17.97
CA LEU A 59 19.44 2.58 17.27
C LEU A 59 19.26 2.72 15.74
N TYR A 60 18.25 3.48 15.30
CA TYR A 60 18.09 3.82 13.87
C TYR A 60 19.25 4.67 13.33
N ASN A 61 19.67 5.70 14.08
CA ASN A 61 20.74 6.60 13.66
C ASN A 61 22.10 5.90 13.59
N TRP A 62 22.35 4.93 14.47
CA TRP A 62 23.54 4.07 14.43
C TRP A 62 23.47 2.97 13.37
N LYS A 63 22.37 2.90 12.60
CA LYS A 63 22.12 1.91 11.56
C LYS A 63 22.24 0.48 12.07
N ILE A 64 21.80 0.25 13.30
CA ILE A 64 21.75 -1.10 13.86
C ILE A 64 20.55 -1.82 13.25
N GLU A 65 20.79 -2.97 12.62
CA GLU A 65 19.74 -3.66 11.86
C GLU A 65 18.83 -4.48 12.77
N THR A 66 19.41 -5.13 13.78
CA THR A 66 18.69 -6.05 14.67
C THR A 66 19.23 -5.97 16.09
N VAL A 67 18.34 -6.16 17.05
CA VAL A 67 18.68 -6.36 18.46
C VAL A 67 17.91 -7.56 18.99
N SER A 68 18.43 -8.21 20.03
CA SER A 68 17.71 -9.28 20.70
C SER A 68 16.87 -8.70 21.83
N ILE A 69 15.60 -9.13 21.93
CA ILE A 69 14.68 -8.70 22.99
C ILE A 69 14.11 -9.89 23.77
N GLN A 70 13.65 -9.62 24.99
CA GLN A 70 12.93 -10.58 25.83
C GLN A 70 11.43 -10.56 25.49
N ILE A 71 10.81 -11.74 25.36
CA ILE A 71 9.35 -11.90 25.24
C ILE A 71 8.79 -12.43 26.57
N PRO A 72 7.70 -11.85 27.12
CA PRO A 72 6.93 -12.47 28.20
C PRO A 72 6.10 -13.66 27.66
N GLU A 73 6.13 -14.83 28.31
CA GLU A 73 5.24 -15.95 27.95
C GLU A 73 3.76 -15.63 28.27
N GLU A 74 2.88 -15.75 27.27
CA GLU A 74 1.42 -15.71 27.45
C GLU A 74 0.94 -17.07 28.01
N LYS A 75 0.08 -17.05 29.04
CA LYS A 75 -0.56 -18.26 29.57
C LYS A 75 -1.62 -18.76 28.58
N GLU A 76 -1.40 -19.93 27.98
CA GLU A 76 -2.41 -20.66 27.20
C GLU A 76 -3.64 -20.96 28.06
N SER A 77 -4.84 -20.66 27.53
CA SER A 77 -6.11 -21.17 28.05
C SER A 77 -6.79 -22.01 26.96
N ASP A 78 -6.80 -23.33 27.17
CA ASP A 78 -7.47 -24.33 26.35
C ASP A 78 -8.98 -24.13 26.25
N VAL A 79 -9.52 -24.05 25.03
CA VAL A 79 -10.87 -24.55 24.70
C VAL A 79 -10.84 -25.21 23.32
N GLN A 80 -10.74 -26.54 23.29
CA GLN A 80 -11.10 -27.36 22.14
C GLN A 80 -12.63 -27.37 22.00
N LEU A 81 -13.15 -26.92 20.87
CA LEU A 81 -14.54 -27.16 20.46
C LEU A 81 -14.54 -27.81 19.06
N SER A 82 -14.72 -29.13 19.08
CA SER A 82 -15.11 -29.96 17.96
C SER A 82 -16.51 -29.58 17.47
N ILE A 83 -16.66 -29.23 16.19
CA ILE A 83 -17.95 -28.98 15.55
C ILE A 83 -18.34 -30.22 14.75
N GLU A 84 -19.23 -31.04 15.30
CA GLU A 84 -20.15 -31.87 14.49
C GLU A 84 -21.44 -31.06 14.33
N ALA A 85 -21.81 -30.78 13.08
CA ALA A 85 -23.01 -30.04 12.75
C ALA A 85 -24.25 -30.95 12.80
N PRO A 86 -25.34 -30.59 13.50
CA PRO A 86 -26.65 -31.19 13.26
C PRO A 86 -27.33 -30.46 12.10
N LEU A 87 -27.79 -31.24 11.12
CA LEU A 87 -28.79 -30.84 10.15
C LEU A 87 -30.08 -30.46 10.91
N ASN A 88 -30.52 -29.21 10.77
CA ASN A 88 -31.86 -28.81 11.19
C ASN A 88 -32.62 -28.28 9.97
N GLU A 89 -33.56 -29.10 9.49
CA GLU A 89 -34.60 -28.71 8.55
C GLU A 89 -35.62 -27.83 9.28
N ASN A 90 -36.11 -26.79 8.58
CA ASN A 90 -37.15 -25.83 8.97
C ASN A 90 -36.68 -24.52 9.64
N ALA A 91 -36.29 -23.56 8.80
CA ALA A 91 -36.62 -22.15 9.02
C ALA A 91 -36.89 -21.49 7.65
N ASN A 92 -38.16 -21.21 7.38
CA ASN A 92 -38.63 -20.44 6.23
C ASN A 92 -38.48 -18.93 6.52
N HIS A 93 -38.08 -18.21 5.48
CA HIS A 93 -38.26 -16.77 5.24
C HIS A 93 -37.64 -15.79 6.25
N ASP A 94 -36.42 -15.36 5.97
CA ASP A 94 -36.15 -13.97 5.54
C ASP A 94 -34.97 -13.99 4.57
N SER A 95 -35.16 -13.37 3.41
CA SER A 95 -34.18 -13.36 2.33
C SER A 95 -32.97 -12.50 2.70
N GLU A 96 -31.95 -13.11 3.31
CA GLU A 96 -30.59 -12.61 3.23
C GLU A 96 -30.20 -12.54 1.75
N ILE A 97 -30.15 -11.34 1.19
CA ILE A 97 -29.59 -11.13 -0.13
C ILE A 97 -28.07 -11.28 0.00
N VAL A 98 -27.60 -12.52 -0.02
CA VAL A 98 -26.20 -12.84 -0.26
C VAL A 98 -25.91 -12.46 -1.71
N PHE A 99 -25.45 -11.23 -1.92
CA PHE A 99 -24.99 -10.79 -3.23
C PHE A 99 -23.73 -11.57 -3.59
N ASN A 100 -23.89 -12.54 -4.48
CA ASN A 100 -22.79 -13.23 -5.13
C ASN A 100 -22.09 -12.22 -6.05
N ILE A 101 -21.10 -11.50 -5.51
CA ILE A 101 -20.18 -10.68 -6.27
C ILE A 101 -19.40 -11.68 -7.12
N GLY A 102 -19.76 -11.79 -8.41
CA GLY A 102 -19.11 -12.70 -9.34
C GLY A 102 -17.59 -12.63 -9.22
N SER A 103 -16.90 -13.75 -9.47
CA SER A 103 -15.47 -13.84 -9.17
C SER A 103 -14.70 -12.69 -9.80
N LEU A 104 -13.82 -12.06 -9.01
CA LEU A 104 -12.84 -11.08 -9.48
C LEU A 104 -11.76 -11.74 -10.36
N GLU A 105 -11.90 -13.04 -10.63
CA GLU A 105 -11.02 -13.84 -11.47
C GLU A 105 -11.10 -13.32 -12.91
N SER A 106 -9.94 -13.21 -13.52
CA SER A 106 -9.83 -12.87 -14.93
C SER A 106 -10.41 -13.99 -15.79
N GLU A 107 -11.20 -13.65 -16.81
CA GLU A 107 -11.54 -14.61 -17.85
C GLU A 107 -10.30 -15.07 -18.65
N GLU A 108 -9.22 -14.27 -18.67
CA GLU A 108 -7.96 -14.55 -19.37
C GLU A 108 -6.74 -14.36 -18.46
N PRO A 109 -6.17 -15.44 -17.87
CA PRO A 109 -4.98 -15.32 -17.04
C PRO A 109 -3.78 -14.82 -17.85
N ILE A 110 -2.86 -14.11 -17.19
CA ILE A 110 -1.61 -13.66 -17.80
C ILE A 110 -0.86 -14.89 -18.36
N GLN A 111 -0.56 -14.86 -19.66
CA GLN A 111 0.19 -15.89 -20.33
C GLN A 111 1.69 -15.74 -20.01
N TRP A 112 2.07 -15.99 -18.75
CA TRP A 112 3.44 -15.85 -18.26
C TRP A 112 4.44 -16.66 -19.10
N ASP A 113 4.05 -17.84 -19.57
CA ASP A 113 4.87 -18.68 -20.45
C ASP A 113 5.18 -18.00 -21.79
N GLU A 114 4.25 -17.22 -22.35
CA GLU A 114 4.48 -16.47 -23.58
C GLU A 114 5.36 -15.25 -23.34
N ILE A 115 5.16 -14.57 -22.21
CA ILE A 115 5.96 -13.40 -21.79
C ILE A 115 7.41 -13.82 -21.54
N GLU A 116 7.65 -14.95 -20.86
CA GLU A 116 8.99 -15.48 -20.60
C GLU A 116 9.70 -15.97 -21.89
N LYS A 117 8.94 -16.44 -22.88
CA LYS A 117 9.46 -16.87 -24.19
C LYS A 117 9.71 -15.71 -25.17
N ALA A 118 9.18 -14.51 -24.89
CA ALA A 118 9.37 -13.36 -25.77
C ALA A 118 10.86 -12.99 -25.84
N PRO A 119 11.42 -12.73 -27.04
CA PRO A 119 12.83 -12.36 -27.17
C PRO A 119 13.14 -11.10 -26.33
N PRO A 120 14.33 -11.01 -25.72
CA PRO A 120 14.78 -9.79 -25.05
C PRO A 120 14.66 -8.61 -26.03
N PRO A 121 14.26 -7.41 -25.57
CA PRO A 121 14.41 -6.24 -26.42
C PRO A 121 15.91 -6.04 -26.66
N PRO A 122 16.30 -5.43 -27.79
CA PRO A 122 17.71 -5.22 -28.08
C PRO A 122 18.35 -4.41 -26.95
N GLU A 123 19.42 -4.93 -26.33
CA GLU A 123 20.13 -4.21 -25.28
C GLU A 123 20.55 -2.83 -25.79
N ARG A 124 20.04 -1.78 -25.14
CA ARG A 124 20.43 -0.40 -25.42
C ARG A 124 21.46 0.08 -24.39
N PRO A 125 22.50 0.80 -24.84
CA PRO A 125 23.43 1.46 -23.93
C PRO A 125 22.67 2.48 -23.07
N ILE A 126 22.93 2.46 -21.77
CA ILE A 126 22.31 3.35 -20.78
C ILE A 126 22.52 4.82 -21.17
N GLU A 127 23.68 5.12 -21.78
CA GLU A 127 24.10 6.45 -22.20
C GLU A 127 23.09 7.11 -23.14
N LYS A 128 22.43 6.34 -24.02
CA LYS A 128 21.44 6.89 -24.96
C LYS A 128 20.13 7.31 -24.30
N ILE A 129 19.71 6.59 -23.25
CA ILE A 129 18.54 6.96 -22.45
C ILE A 129 18.88 8.23 -21.66
N GLU A 130 20.10 8.33 -21.15
CA GLU A 130 20.58 9.47 -20.38
C GLU A 130 20.72 10.75 -21.22
N GLU A 131 21.23 10.66 -22.45
CA GLU A 131 21.32 11.80 -23.38
C GLU A 131 19.96 12.43 -23.65
N LYS A 132 18.97 11.62 -24.07
CA LYS A 132 17.58 12.09 -24.26
C LYS A 132 17.02 12.73 -22.98
N MET A 133 17.36 12.18 -21.82
CA MET A 133 16.90 12.68 -20.53
C MET A 133 17.53 14.03 -20.17
N GLU A 134 18.84 14.22 -20.40
CA GLU A 134 19.50 15.50 -20.18
C GLU A 134 18.95 16.60 -21.09
N GLU A 135 18.65 16.27 -22.33
CA GLU A 135 17.96 17.17 -23.25
C GLU A 135 16.58 17.54 -22.73
N TRP A 136 15.79 16.56 -22.27
CA TRP A 136 14.47 16.82 -21.69
C TRP A 136 14.56 17.70 -20.43
N VAL A 137 15.49 17.44 -19.51
CA VAL A 137 15.67 18.26 -18.29
C VAL A 137 15.97 19.72 -18.65
N LYS A 138 16.76 19.96 -19.69
CA LYS A 138 17.07 21.31 -20.19
C LYS A 138 15.85 21.99 -20.80
N MET A 139 14.98 21.24 -21.48
CA MET A 139 13.79 21.76 -22.16
C MET A 139 12.53 21.78 -21.30
N ARG A 140 12.58 21.24 -20.07
CA ARG A 140 11.40 21.06 -19.21
C ARG A 140 10.71 22.40 -18.93
N PRO A 141 9.41 22.55 -19.28
CA PRO A 141 8.64 23.72 -18.89
C PRO A 141 8.42 23.73 -17.37
N GLN A 142 8.69 24.89 -16.74
CA GLN A 142 8.31 25.13 -15.35
C GLN A 142 6.86 25.62 -15.33
N VAL A 143 5.94 24.71 -15.05
CA VAL A 143 4.52 25.06 -14.94
C VAL A 143 4.21 25.35 -13.48
N GLU A 144 4.02 26.62 -13.13
CA GLU A 144 3.46 26.98 -11.83
C GLU A 144 1.98 26.59 -11.79
N ARG A 145 1.66 25.53 -11.05
CA ARG A 145 0.29 25.08 -10.82
C ARG A 145 -0.19 25.53 -9.45
N LYS A 146 -1.44 25.99 -9.37
CA LYS A 146 -2.10 26.21 -8.07
C LYS A 146 -2.69 24.87 -7.61
N PRO A 147 -2.31 24.36 -6.43
CA PRO A 147 -2.92 23.17 -5.87
C PRO A 147 -4.44 23.31 -5.80
N ILE A 148 -5.15 22.25 -6.16
CA ILE A 148 -6.61 22.22 -6.04
C ILE A 148 -6.97 22.12 -4.56
N THR A 149 -8.06 22.77 -4.16
CA THR A 149 -8.66 22.57 -2.84
C THR A 149 -9.68 21.43 -2.97
N PRO A 150 -9.65 20.40 -2.11
CA PRO A 150 -10.61 19.32 -2.21
C PRO A 150 -12.04 19.86 -2.17
N PRO A 151 -12.95 19.37 -3.04
CA PRO A 151 -14.36 19.75 -2.95
C PRO A 151 -14.94 19.32 -1.59
N SER A 152 -15.88 20.09 -1.06
CA SER A 152 -16.63 19.71 0.14
C SER A 152 -17.42 18.43 -0.14
N PHE A 153 -17.15 17.36 0.61
CA PHE A 153 -17.86 16.10 0.48
C PHE A 153 -19.21 16.16 1.21
N GLN A 154 -20.30 15.78 0.53
CA GLN A 154 -21.59 15.48 1.14
C GLN A 154 -21.88 13.98 0.99
N TYR A 155 -22.17 13.32 2.12
CA TYR A 155 -22.49 11.90 2.15
C TYR A 155 -23.90 11.65 1.59
N ASP A 156 -24.01 10.78 0.57
CA ASP A 156 -25.28 10.33 0.00
C ASP A 156 -25.30 8.80 -0.10
N PHE A 157 -26.14 8.16 0.72
CA PHE A 157 -26.24 6.71 0.84
C PHE A 157 -26.83 6.04 -0.42
N LYS A 158 -27.72 6.71 -1.16
CA LYS A 158 -28.38 6.09 -2.34
C LYS A 158 -27.44 5.88 -3.52
N ASN A 159 -26.37 6.66 -3.62
CA ASN A 159 -25.40 6.60 -4.72
C ASN A 159 -24.34 5.50 -4.58
N ILE A 160 -24.21 4.86 -3.40
CA ILE A 160 -23.08 3.97 -3.10
C ILE A 160 -23.19 2.60 -3.82
N VAL A 161 -24.40 2.04 -3.95
CA VAL A 161 -24.60 0.70 -4.57
C VAL A 161 -24.35 0.72 -6.07
N GLU A 162 -24.82 1.76 -6.76
CA GLU A 162 -24.61 1.93 -8.20
C GLU A 162 -23.14 2.27 -8.49
N ALA A 163 -22.53 3.13 -7.67
CA ALA A 163 -21.09 3.38 -7.70
C ALA A 163 -20.27 2.09 -7.46
N LYS A 164 -20.71 1.18 -6.59
CA LYS A 164 -20.01 -0.10 -6.33
C LYS A 164 -19.96 -1.01 -7.56
N LYS A 165 -21.07 -1.13 -8.31
CA LYS A 165 -21.08 -1.91 -9.57
C LYS A 165 -20.17 -1.29 -10.62
N GLU A 166 -20.23 0.03 -10.75
CA GLU A 166 -19.36 0.78 -11.66
C GLU A 166 -17.88 0.62 -11.31
N VAL A 167 -17.54 0.71 -10.02
CA VAL A 167 -16.17 0.53 -9.49
C VAL A 167 -15.61 -0.85 -9.83
N VAL A 168 -16.36 -1.93 -9.60
CA VAL A 168 -15.91 -3.29 -9.94
C VAL A 168 -15.72 -3.46 -11.45
N GLU A 169 -16.64 -2.94 -12.25
CA GLU A 169 -16.57 -3.01 -13.70
C GLU A 169 -15.36 -2.27 -14.27
N VAL A 170 -15.12 -1.04 -13.79
CA VAL A 170 -13.97 -0.22 -14.19
C VAL A 170 -12.67 -0.90 -13.78
N HIS A 171 -12.58 -1.43 -12.55
CA HIS A 171 -11.39 -2.14 -12.08
C HIS A 171 -11.07 -3.35 -12.97
N ARG A 172 -12.06 -4.20 -13.25
CA ARG A 172 -11.87 -5.41 -14.05
C ARG A 172 -11.41 -5.08 -15.47
N LYS A 173 -12.05 -4.11 -16.13
CA LYS A 173 -11.63 -3.63 -17.45
C LYS A 173 -10.21 -3.07 -17.44
N ALA A 174 -9.86 -2.29 -16.41
CA ALA A 174 -8.52 -1.73 -16.29
C ALA A 174 -7.46 -2.84 -16.20
N ILE A 175 -7.70 -3.87 -15.40
CA ILE A 175 -6.81 -5.02 -15.26
C ILE A 175 -6.66 -5.78 -16.60
N GLN A 176 -7.78 -6.09 -17.27
CA GLN A 176 -7.78 -6.82 -18.55
C GLN A 176 -7.02 -6.07 -19.65
N GLU A 177 -7.32 -4.78 -19.84
CA GLU A 177 -6.67 -3.97 -20.88
C GLU A 177 -5.20 -3.70 -20.56
N THR A 178 -4.84 -3.56 -19.28
CA THR A 178 -3.44 -3.46 -18.85
C THR A 178 -2.68 -4.75 -19.16
N ASN A 179 -3.27 -5.92 -18.86
CA ASN A 179 -2.65 -7.22 -19.16
C ASN A 179 -2.39 -7.42 -20.66
N ARG A 180 -3.41 -7.15 -21.49
CA ARG A 180 -3.31 -7.23 -22.95
C ARG A 180 -2.22 -6.31 -23.49
N THR A 181 -2.16 -5.09 -22.96
CA THR A 181 -1.19 -4.09 -23.39
C THR A 181 0.23 -4.46 -22.98
N ILE A 182 0.46 -4.88 -21.73
CA ILE A 182 1.76 -5.39 -21.29
C ILE A 182 2.20 -6.56 -22.18
N SER A 183 1.31 -7.51 -22.43
CA SER A 183 1.60 -8.69 -23.27
C SER A 183 2.03 -8.30 -24.70
N SER A 184 1.36 -7.33 -25.34
CA SER A 184 1.77 -6.83 -26.66
C SER A 184 3.07 -6.03 -26.60
N LEU A 185 3.25 -5.17 -25.60
CA LEU A 185 4.46 -4.35 -25.43
C LEU A 185 5.71 -5.20 -25.18
N MET A 186 5.56 -6.33 -24.48
CA MET A 186 6.63 -7.30 -24.29
C MET A 186 7.15 -7.89 -25.62
N ARG A 187 6.32 -7.90 -26.66
CA ARG A 187 6.67 -8.28 -28.03
C ARG A 187 6.98 -7.06 -28.93
N ARG A 188 7.10 -5.86 -28.33
CA ARG A 188 7.25 -4.57 -29.00
C ARG A 188 6.11 -4.24 -29.99
N ASP A 189 4.93 -4.81 -29.75
CA ASP A 189 3.72 -4.54 -30.52
C ASP A 189 2.89 -3.44 -29.84
N SER A 190 2.54 -2.41 -30.60
CA SER A 190 1.75 -1.26 -30.15
C SER A 190 0.24 -1.41 -30.41
N SER A 191 -0.23 -2.57 -30.87
CA SER A 191 -1.63 -2.80 -31.26
C SER A 191 -2.66 -2.44 -30.18
N ASN A 192 -2.36 -2.73 -28.90
CA ASN A 192 -3.26 -2.49 -27.77
C ASN A 192 -3.12 -1.11 -27.12
N VAL A 193 -2.11 -0.31 -27.51
CA VAL A 193 -1.83 1.00 -26.90
C VAL A 193 -3.01 1.97 -27.05
N SER A 194 -3.72 1.92 -28.17
CA SER A 194 -4.93 2.73 -28.39
C SER A 194 -6.08 2.33 -27.45
N ALA A 195 -6.25 1.03 -27.19
CA ALA A 195 -7.26 0.53 -26.26
C ALA A 195 -6.93 0.93 -24.81
N LEU A 196 -5.65 0.80 -24.41
CA LEU A 196 -5.18 1.27 -23.10
C LEU A 196 -5.53 2.74 -22.85
N ARG A 197 -5.26 3.61 -23.83
CA ARG A 197 -5.54 5.04 -23.72
C ARG A 197 -7.02 5.35 -23.55
N LYS A 198 -7.90 4.68 -24.31
CA LYS A 198 -9.35 4.84 -24.14
C LYS A 198 -9.81 4.38 -22.76
N MET A 199 -9.23 3.31 -22.23
CA MET A 199 -9.51 2.84 -20.87
C MET A 199 -9.03 3.88 -19.83
N ILE A 200 -7.83 4.42 -19.98
CA ILE A 200 -7.29 5.49 -19.13
C ILE A 200 -8.18 6.73 -19.15
N GLU A 201 -8.59 7.18 -20.34
CA GLU A 201 -9.50 8.32 -20.50
C GLU A 201 -10.81 8.07 -19.75
N SER A 202 -11.39 6.88 -19.89
CA SER A 202 -12.59 6.49 -19.14
C SER A 202 -12.34 6.50 -17.63
N LEU A 203 -11.23 5.93 -17.15
CA LEU A 203 -10.91 5.83 -15.73
C LEU A 203 -10.73 7.21 -15.10
N VAL A 204 -10.00 8.11 -15.76
CA VAL A 204 -9.80 9.49 -15.31
C VAL A 204 -11.12 10.26 -15.35
N ASN A 205 -11.91 10.15 -16.43
CA ASN A 205 -13.15 10.90 -16.56
C ASN A 205 -14.22 10.46 -15.56
N THR A 206 -14.41 9.15 -15.40
CA THR A 206 -15.31 8.58 -14.37
C THR A 206 -14.84 8.98 -12.98
N GLY A 207 -13.52 8.90 -12.74
CA GLY A 207 -12.96 9.20 -11.44
C GLY A 207 -13.06 10.67 -11.02
N LEU A 208 -12.84 11.60 -11.94
CA LEU A 208 -13.01 13.03 -11.70
C LEU A 208 -14.48 13.43 -11.54
N SER A 209 -15.40 12.69 -12.17
CA SER A 209 -16.84 12.92 -12.05
C SER A 209 -17.40 12.38 -10.73
N ASN A 210 -16.75 11.38 -10.13
CA ASN A 210 -17.18 10.77 -8.88
C ASN A 210 -15.96 10.36 -8.01
N ASN A 211 -15.53 11.25 -7.11
CA ASN A 211 -14.40 11.00 -6.20
C ASN A 211 -14.57 9.74 -5.31
N GLN A 212 -15.81 9.27 -5.09
CA GLN A 212 -16.07 8.03 -4.35
C GLN A 212 -15.63 6.80 -5.15
N VAL A 213 -15.75 6.84 -6.48
CA VAL A 213 -15.37 5.73 -7.37
C VAL A 213 -13.87 5.49 -7.32
N LEU A 214 -13.03 6.53 -7.45
CA LEU A 214 -11.57 6.37 -7.32
C LEU A 214 -11.17 5.88 -5.93
N SER A 215 -11.79 6.42 -4.88
CA SER A 215 -11.49 5.97 -3.52
C SER A 215 -11.87 4.50 -3.30
N ALA A 216 -13.00 4.06 -3.86
CA ALA A 216 -13.47 2.67 -3.74
C ALA A 216 -12.67 1.70 -4.61
N LEU A 217 -12.15 2.10 -5.77
CA LEU A 217 -11.28 1.25 -6.61
C LEU A 217 -10.06 0.73 -5.85
N THR A 218 -9.58 1.48 -4.86
CA THR A 218 -8.41 1.10 -4.06
C THR A 218 -8.67 -0.06 -3.08
N SER A 219 -9.94 -0.35 -2.79
CA SER A 219 -10.35 -1.47 -1.93
C SER A 219 -10.51 -2.80 -2.66
N LEU A 220 -10.46 -2.79 -4.00
CA LEU A 220 -10.71 -3.97 -4.86
C LEU A 220 -9.46 -4.83 -5.14
N SER A 221 -8.42 -4.73 -4.32
CA SER A 221 -7.10 -5.35 -4.53
C SER A 221 -7.04 -6.89 -4.42
N HIS A 222 -8.17 -7.60 -4.57
CA HIS A 222 -8.23 -9.06 -4.52
C HIS A 222 -8.24 -9.61 -5.94
N TYR A 223 -7.05 -9.68 -6.55
CA TYR A 223 -6.83 -10.33 -7.84
C TYR A 223 -5.63 -11.27 -7.72
N ASP A 224 -5.68 -12.40 -8.41
CA ASP A 224 -4.66 -13.45 -8.30
C ASP A 224 -3.26 -12.99 -8.77
N ASP A 225 -3.23 -12.04 -9.71
CA ASP A 225 -1.99 -11.37 -10.12
C ASP A 225 -1.73 -10.08 -9.35
N PHE A 226 -0.90 -10.20 -8.33
CA PHE A 226 -0.44 -9.11 -7.48
C PHE A 226 0.13 -7.91 -8.27
N LEU A 227 0.82 -8.13 -9.40
CA LEU A 227 1.49 -7.04 -10.14
C LEU A 227 0.48 -6.14 -10.86
N LEU A 228 -0.53 -6.74 -11.50
CA LEU A 228 -1.58 -5.98 -12.20
C LEU A 228 -2.48 -5.22 -11.22
N ALA A 229 -2.89 -5.88 -10.14
CA ALA A 229 -3.67 -5.23 -9.09
C ALA A 229 -2.92 -4.03 -8.48
N HIS A 230 -1.61 -4.20 -8.27
CA HIS A 230 -0.72 -3.14 -7.81
C HIS A 230 -0.64 -2.00 -8.83
N ALA A 231 -0.44 -2.27 -10.12
CA ALA A 231 -0.36 -1.25 -11.16
C ALA A 231 -1.65 -0.42 -11.25
N VAL A 232 -2.82 -1.05 -11.24
CA VAL A 232 -4.12 -0.35 -11.29
C VAL A 232 -4.36 0.47 -10.02
N SER A 233 -4.09 -0.10 -8.83
CA SER A 233 -4.24 0.63 -7.56
C SER A 233 -3.32 1.84 -7.48
N THR A 234 -2.05 1.68 -7.87
CA THR A 234 -1.05 2.75 -7.93
C THR A 234 -1.48 3.85 -8.92
N THR A 235 -2.11 3.47 -10.03
CA THR A 235 -2.62 4.41 -11.05
C THR A 235 -3.73 5.29 -10.49
N VAL A 236 -4.70 4.71 -9.80
CA VAL A 236 -5.80 5.45 -9.16
C VAL A 236 -5.28 6.48 -8.18
N TYR A 237 -4.34 6.08 -7.30
CA TYR A 237 -3.71 7.01 -6.36
C TYR A 237 -2.87 8.09 -7.04
N SER A 238 -2.19 7.76 -8.15
CA SER A 238 -1.39 8.72 -8.91
C SER A 238 -2.26 9.78 -9.57
N ILE A 239 -3.40 9.38 -10.16
CA ILE A 239 -4.37 10.31 -10.75
C ILE A 239 -4.92 11.26 -9.69
N LEU A 240 -5.33 10.75 -8.53
CA LEU A 240 -5.81 11.58 -7.43
C LEU A 240 -4.75 12.58 -6.95
N THR A 241 -3.51 12.13 -6.80
CA THR A 241 -2.39 12.97 -6.38
C THR A 241 -2.09 14.05 -7.41
N GLY A 242 -2.00 13.67 -8.69
CA GLY A 242 -1.77 14.59 -9.79
C GLY A 242 -2.88 15.63 -9.93
N TYR A 243 -4.14 15.21 -9.76
CA TYR A 243 -5.27 16.13 -9.77
C TYR A 243 -5.14 17.15 -8.63
N MET A 244 -4.80 16.72 -7.42
CA MET A 244 -4.58 17.63 -6.29
C MET A 244 -3.39 18.59 -6.50
N MET A 245 -2.39 18.19 -7.29
CA MET A 245 -1.28 19.04 -7.72
C MET A 245 -1.65 20.04 -8.81
N GLY A 246 -2.85 19.91 -9.41
CA GLY A 246 -3.37 20.78 -10.46
C GLY A 246 -3.01 20.34 -11.88
N LEU A 247 -2.64 19.06 -12.10
CA LEU A 247 -2.39 18.55 -13.44
C LEU A 247 -3.67 18.69 -14.29
N SER A 248 -3.49 19.13 -15.53
CA SER A 248 -4.54 19.17 -16.54
C SER A 248 -4.98 17.76 -16.92
N GLN A 249 -6.17 17.64 -17.48
CA GLN A 249 -6.72 16.33 -17.87
C GLN A 249 -5.81 15.54 -18.85
N PRO A 250 -5.17 16.14 -19.87
CA PRO A 250 -4.19 15.44 -20.69
C PRO A 250 -2.97 14.96 -19.91
N GLU A 251 -2.47 15.74 -18.95
CA GLU A 251 -1.35 15.35 -18.08
C GLU A 251 -1.75 14.19 -17.15
N LEU A 252 -3.02 14.15 -16.70
CA LEU A 252 -3.55 13.02 -15.92
C LEU A 252 -3.64 11.74 -16.76
N TYR A 253 -4.01 11.83 -18.04
CA TYR A 253 -3.99 10.67 -18.93
C TYR A 253 -2.57 10.14 -19.14
N GLU A 254 -1.60 11.03 -19.34
CA GLU A 254 -0.20 10.64 -19.51
C GLU A 254 0.41 10.08 -18.21
N LEU A 255 0.10 10.69 -17.06
CA LEU A 255 0.49 10.16 -15.74
C LEU A 255 -0.11 8.76 -15.51
N ALA A 256 -1.37 8.54 -15.88
CA ALA A 256 -2.00 7.24 -15.73
C ALA A 256 -1.37 6.17 -16.65
N GLU A 257 -1.04 6.51 -17.89
CA GLU A 257 -0.27 5.63 -18.81
C GLU A 257 1.09 5.27 -18.20
N ALA A 258 1.79 6.29 -17.68
CA ALA A 258 3.09 6.13 -17.05
C ALA A 258 3.03 5.26 -15.78
N THR A 259 2.00 5.43 -14.95
CA THR A 259 1.83 4.63 -13.74
C THR A 259 1.39 3.21 -14.05
N LEU A 260 0.54 2.94 -15.03
CA LEU A 260 0.16 1.55 -15.37
C LEU A 260 1.37 0.74 -15.87
N LEU A 261 2.31 1.40 -16.52
CA LEU A 261 3.46 0.77 -17.17
C LEU A 261 4.77 0.85 -16.37
N HIS A 262 4.78 1.52 -15.20
CA HIS A 262 6.02 1.78 -14.44
C HIS A 262 6.82 0.50 -14.13
N ASP A 263 6.11 -0.58 -13.81
CA ASP A 263 6.67 -1.86 -13.39
C ASP A 263 6.77 -2.89 -14.53
N ILE A 264 6.54 -2.50 -15.80
CA ILE A 264 6.53 -3.44 -16.95
C ILE A 264 7.84 -4.25 -17.06
N GLY A 265 8.97 -3.69 -16.61
CA GLY A 265 10.25 -4.40 -16.59
C GLY A 265 10.27 -5.61 -15.66
N MET A 266 9.35 -5.72 -14.69
CA MET A 266 9.22 -6.89 -13.81
C MET A 266 8.88 -8.15 -14.60
N CYS A 267 8.21 -8.02 -15.76
CA CYS A 267 7.96 -9.13 -16.68
C CYS A 267 9.23 -9.74 -17.28
N ARG A 268 10.37 -9.02 -17.23
CA ARG A 268 11.69 -9.50 -17.65
C ARG A 268 12.52 -10.09 -16.50
N ILE A 269 12.08 -9.90 -15.26
CA ILE A 269 12.73 -10.49 -14.10
C ILE A 269 12.15 -11.89 -13.87
N PRO A 270 12.98 -12.95 -13.79
CA PRO A 270 12.48 -14.30 -13.60
C PRO A 270 11.57 -14.39 -12.37
N ARG A 271 10.34 -14.91 -12.53
CA ARG A 271 9.35 -15.05 -11.45
C ARG A 271 9.90 -15.73 -10.20
N LYS A 272 10.73 -16.76 -10.40
CA LYS A 272 11.44 -17.48 -9.33
C LYS A 272 12.31 -16.60 -8.43
N VAL A 273 12.67 -15.38 -8.86
CA VAL A 273 13.46 -14.42 -8.06
C VAL A 273 12.56 -13.62 -7.14
N TRP A 274 11.47 -13.03 -7.65
CA TRP A 274 10.65 -12.08 -6.89
C TRP A 274 9.44 -12.70 -6.19
N MET A 275 9.06 -13.95 -6.49
CA MET A 275 7.98 -14.68 -5.81
C MET A 275 8.43 -15.50 -4.59
N LYS A 276 9.70 -15.41 -4.17
CA LYS A 276 10.19 -16.23 -3.04
C LYS A 276 9.49 -15.84 -1.73
N PRO A 277 8.97 -16.79 -0.93
CA PRO A 277 8.34 -16.52 0.36
C PRO A 277 9.38 -16.29 1.47
N ARG A 278 10.49 -15.63 1.14
CA ARG A 278 11.58 -15.29 2.05
C ARG A 278 12.18 -13.94 1.65
N ARG A 279 12.99 -13.37 2.53
CA ARG A 279 13.79 -12.19 2.17
C ARG A 279 14.70 -12.51 0.98
N LEU A 280 14.80 -11.53 0.09
CA LEU A 280 15.67 -11.59 -1.06
C LEU A 280 17.12 -11.39 -0.63
N THR A 281 18.04 -12.10 -1.28
CA THR A 281 19.48 -11.84 -1.14
C THR A 281 19.85 -10.53 -1.81
N ILE A 282 21.04 -9.99 -1.51
CA ILE A 282 21.55 -8.77 -2.15
C ILE A 282 21.58 -8.94 -3.68
N ASP A 283 22.04 -10.09 -4.19
CA ASP A 283 22.08 -10.36 -5.63
C ASP A 283 20.68 -10.43 -6.25
N GLU A 284 19.70 -11.00 -5.54
CA GLU A 284 18.30 -11.03 -5.97
C GLU A 284 17.70 -9.62 -5.98
N GLN A 285 18.02 -8.78 -5.00
CA GLN A 285 17.62 -7.37 -4.97
C GLN A 285 18.23 -6.59 -6.14
N ILE A 286 19.54 -6.71 -6.37
CA ILE A 286 20.24 -6.08 -7.51
C ILE A 286 19.62 -6.55 -8.83
N THR A 287 19.26 -7.82 -8.93
CA THR A 287 18.58 -8.36 -10.11
C THR A 287 17.21 -7.72 -10.31
N ILE A 288 16.40 -7.60 -9.26
CA ILE A 288 15.09 -6.93 -9.33
C ILE A 288 15.25 -5.47 -9.72
N GLN A 289 16.22 -4.73 -9.16
CA GLN A 289 16.42 -3.30 -9.47
C GLN A 289 16.58 -3.01 -10.98
N LYS A 290 17.05 -3.98 -11.76
CA LYS A 290 17.17 -3.89 -13.22
C LYS A 290 15.83 -3.71 -13.93
N HIS A 291 14.69 -4.00 -13.30
CA HIS A 291 13.38 -3.80 -13.93
C HIS A 291 13.14 -2.35 -14.36
N THR A 292 13.75 -1.37 -13.69
CA THR A 292 13.65 0.04 -14.08
C THR A 292 14.23 0.29 -15.48
N LEU A 293 15.44 -0.22 -15.72
CA LEU A 293 16.11 -0.16 -17.02
C LEU A 293 15.39 -1.00 -18.08
N LEU A 294 15.00 -2.22 -17.73
CA LEU A 294 14.29 -3.13 -18.63
C LEU A 294 12.92 -2.59 -19.03
N GLY A 295 12.23 -1.94 -18.09
CA GLY A 295 10.94 -1.30 -18.32
C GLY A 295 11.07 -0.12 -19.27
N ALA A 296 12.04 0.76 -19.05
CA ALA A 296 12.34 1.86 -19.97
C ALA A 296 12.63 1.35 -21.40
N ASP A 297 13.47 0.32 -21.54
CA ASP A 297 13.79 -0.23 -22.86
C ASP A 297 12.59 -0.92 -23.56
N CYS A 298 11.71 -1.57 -22.79
CA CYS A 298 10.44 -2.12 -23.29
C CYS A 298 9.55 -1.02 -23.89
N LEU A 299 9.52 0.17 -23.30
CA LEU A 299 8.66 1.28 -23.70
C LEU A 299 9.29 2.17 -24.78
N HIS A 300 10.61 2.16 -24.91
CA HIS A 300 11.36 3.07 -25.76
C HIS A 300 11.03 2.92 -27.25
N ASP A 301 10.79 4.06 -27.90
CA ASP A 301 10.37 4.21 -29.30
C ASP A 301 9.14 3.36 -29.70
N ILE A 302 8.32 2.92 -28.73
CA ILE A 302 7.04 2.30 -29.05
C ILE A 302 6.07 3.38 -29.51
N ARG A 303 5.47 3.18 -30.70
CA ARG A 303 4.49 4.11 -31.25
C ARG A 303 3.32 4.27 -30.27
N GLY A 304 3.07 5.51 -29.88
CA GLY A 304 1.96 5.82 -28.97
C GLY A 304 2.25 5.49 -27.51
N ILE A 305 3.49 5.26 -27.10
CA ILE A 305 3.84 5.36 -25.68
C ILE A 305 4.50 6.71 -25.47
N SER A 306 4.13 7.42 -24.39
CA SER A 306 4.72 8.70 -24.08
C SER A 306 6.16 8.54 -23.60
N PHE A 307 7.00 9.55 -23.88
CA PHE A 307 8.34 9.61 -23.29
C PHE A 307 8.30 9.66 -21.76
N MET A 308 7.25 10.27 -21.19
CA MET A 308 7.07 10.33 -19.75
C MET A 308 6.79 8.95 -19.13
N SER A 309 6.12 8.05 -19.87
CA SER A 309 5.91 6.65 -19.47
C SER A 309 7.23 5.88 -19.42
N GLU A 310 8.10 6.09 -20.41
CA GLU A 310 9.46 5.54 -20.42
C GLU A 310 10.28 6.05 -19.20
N MET A 311 10.22 7.36 -18.92
CA MET A 311 10.92 7.96 -17.80
C MET A 311 10.39 7.51 -16.44
N ALA A 312 9.07 7.32 -16.31
CA ALA A 312 8.47 6.79 -15.10
C ALA A 312 8.96 5.36 -14.81
N ALA A 313 8.99 4.48 -15.82
CA ALA A 313 9.56 3.14 -15.67
C ALA A 313 11.03 3.20 -15.23
N TYR A 314 11.81 4.13 -15.77
CA TYR A 314 13.22 4.31 -15.41
C TYR A 314 13.44 4.86 -13.99
N GLN A 315 12.60 5.79 -13.51
CA GLN A 315 12.91 6.63 -12.36
C GLN A 315 12.00 6.44 -11.13
N HIS A 316 10.95 5.63 -11.17
CA HIS A 316 9.99 5.54 -10.07
C HIS A 316 10.60 5.03 -8.74
N HIS A 317 11.80 4.44 -8.78
CA HIS A 317 12.57 4.07 -7.59
C HIS A 317 13.67 5.06 -7.18
N GLU A 318 13.80 6.17 -7.89
CA GLU A 318 14.59 7.30 -7.42
C GLU A 318 13.96 7.89 -6.15
N ARG A 319 14.78 8.52 -5.32
CA ARG A 319 14.36 9.13 -4.06
C ARG A 319 14.79 10.58 -4.03
N TYR A 320 14.00 11.43 -3.40
CA TYR A 320 14.21 12.87 -3.46
C TYR A 320 15.61 13.30 -2.97
N ASP A 321 16.14 12.61 -1.96
CA ASP A 321 17.51 12.77 -1.43
C ASP A 321 18.64 12.11 -2.25
N GLY A 322 18.29 11.31 -3.26
CA GLY A 322 19.18 10.54 -4.13
C GLY A 322 19.66 9.21 -3.58
N SER A 323 19.03 8.69 -2.52
CA SER A 323 19.29 7.34 -2.02
C SER A 323 18.68 6.23 -2.90
N GLY A 324 17.88 6.60 -3.90
CA GLY A 324 17.21 5.69 -4.81
C GLY A 324 18.08 5.14 -5.93
N TYR A 325 17.44 4.45 -6.86
CA TYR A 325 18.08 3.79 -8.01
C TYR A 325 17.23 4.02 -9.27
N PRO A 326 17.78 3.86 -10.49
CA PRO A 326 19.10 3.30 -10.83
C PRO A 326 20.29 4.27 -10.75
N LYS A 327 20.08 5.59 -10.70
CA LYS A 327 21.15 6.59 -10.81
C LYS A 327 21.33 7.47 -9.57
N GLY A 328 20.43 7.39 -8.59
CA GLY A 328 20.51 8.21 -7.37
C GLY A 328 20.23 9.69 -7.66
N ARG A 329 19.30 9.95 -8.59
CA ARG A 329 18.90 11.31 -8.99
C ARG A 329 18.23 12.02 -7.81
N LYS A 330 18.43 13.33 -7.73
CA LYS A 330 17.96 14.16 -6.61
C LYS A 330 16.95 15.20 -7.06
N ASN A 331 16.02 15.53 -6.17
CA ASN A 331 15.14 16.69 -6.29
C ASN A 331 14.45 16.79 -7.67
N LEU A 332 14.75 17.86 -8.41
CA LEU A 332 14.14 18.19 -9.69
C LEU A 332 14.75 17.47 -10.90
N ALA A 333 15.84 16.71 -10.69
CA ALA A 333 16.39 15.82 -11.72
C ALA A 333 15.54 14.55 -11.91
N ILE A 334 14.60 14.28 -11.00
CA ILE A 334 13.58 13.24 -11.12
C ILE A 334 12.35 13.86 -11.81
N THR A 335 11.79 13.20 -12.82
CA THR A 335 10.57 13.67 -13.49
C THR A 335 9.41 13.79 -12.49
N GLU A 336 8.49 14.73 -12.72
CA GLU A 336 7.35 14.92 -11.81
C GLU A 336 6.51 13.65 -11.68
N TYR A 337 6.27 12.94 -12.78
CA TYR A 337 5.52 11.68 -12.76
C TYR A 337 6.25 10.61 -11.93
N ALA A 338 7.57 10.46 -12.10
CA ALA A 338 8.33 9.53 -11.27
C ALA A 338 8.32 9.90 -9.79
N ARG A 339 8.31 11.20 -9.43
CA ARG A 339 8.16 11.62 -8.02
C ARG A 339 6.78 11.30 -7.44
N ILE A 340 5.72 11.44 -8.25
CA ILE A 340 4.36 11.03 -7.86
C ILE A 340 4.33 9.52 -7.65
N ILE A 341 4.77 8.75 -8.66
CA ILE A 341 4.75 7.29 -8.65
C ILE A 341 5.62 6.75 -7.51
N ALA A 342 6.80 7.31 -7.27
CA ALA A 342 7.69 6.88 -6.19
C ALA A 342 7.05 6.89 -4.80
N LEU A 343 6.22 7.89 -4.50
CA LEU A 343 5.48 7.96 -3.24
C LEU A 343 4.29 6.99 -3.24
N VAL A 344 3.53 6.99 -4.32
CA VAL A 344 2.28 6.24 -4.44
C VAL A 344 2.53 4.73 -4.47
N ASP A 345 3.57 4.29 -5.19
CA ASP A 345 4.03 2.91 -5.26
C ASP A 345 4.38 2.37 -3.86
N VAL A 346 5.13 3.15 -3.07
CA VAL A 346 5.45 2.77 -1.69
C VAL A 346 4.18 2.63 -0.85
N TYR A 347 3.24 3.56 -0.95
CA TYR A 347 1.96 3.44 -0.24
C TYR A 347 1.18 2.19 -0.66
N ALA A 348 1.02 1.97 -1.96
CA ALA A 348 0.29 0.83 -2.51
C ALA A 348 0.94 -0.49 -2.10
N ALA A 349 2.28 -0.58 -2.19
CA ALA A 349 3.04 -1.75 -1.77
C ALA A 349 2.95 -2.01 -0.26
N MET A 350 2.88 -0.97 0.59
CA MET A 350 2.70 -1.11 2.04
C MET A 350 1.32 -1.66 2.39
N THR A 351 0.28 -1.15 1.71
CA THR A 351 -1.13 -1.42 2.01
C THR A 351 -1.69 -2.66 1.30
N ALA A 352 -1.00 -3.18 0.28
CA ALA A 352 -1.30 -4.45 -0.36
C ALA A 352 -0.75 -5.68 0.42
N PRO A 353 -1.43 -6.83 0.35
CA PRO A 353 -0.85 -8.10 0.79
C PRO A 353 0.30 -8.53 -0.14
N ARG A 354 1.37 -9.11 0.42
CA ARG A 354 2.52 -9.66 -0.33
C ARG A 354 2.78 -11.11 0.10
N PRO A 355 3.39 -11.96 -0.74
CA PRO A 355 3.68 -13.36 -0.40
C PRO A 355 4.48 -13.56 0.90
N TYR A 356 5.29 -12.57 1.27
CA TYR A 356 6.19 -12.60 2.44
C TYR A 356 5.79 -11.63 3.56
N ARG A 357 4.67 -10.88 3.42
CA ARG A 357 4.27 -9.86 4.42
C ARG A 357 2.75 -9.61 4.39
N ALA A 358 2.14 -9.58 5.56
CA ALA A 358 0.76 -9.11 5.73
C ALA A 358 0.63 -7.60 5.40
N ARG A 359 -0.56 -7.16 4.99
CA ARG A 359 -0.84 -5.75 4.72
C ARG A 359 -0.54 -4.87 5.94
N ILE A 360 0.12 -3.72 5.73
CA ILE A 360 0.22 -2.69 6.77
C ILE A 360 -1.08 -1.89 6.77
N LEU A 361 -1.58 -1.55 7.96
CA LEU A 361 -2.74 -0.67 8.11
C LEU A 361 -2.47 0.69 7.46
N GLY A 362 -3.45 1.25 6.75
CA GLY A 362 -3.31 2.51 6.00
C GLY A 362 -2.76 3.65 6.86
N TYR A 363 -3.18 3.73 8.12
CA TYR A 363 -2.63 4.67 9.11
C TYR A 363 -1.10 4.59 9.26
N ASN A 364 -0.55 3.39 9.38
CA ASN A 364 0.89 3.18 9.54
C ASN A 364 1.67 3.48 8.26
N ALA A 365 1.10 3.16 7.09
CA ALA A 365 1.67 3.55 5.80
C ALA A 365 1.70 5.08 5.64
N MET A 366 0.63 5.76 6.05
CA MET A 366 0.57 7.22 6.04
C MET A 366 1.59 7.85 6.99
N LYS A 367 1.72 7.31 8.21
CA LYS A 367 2.72 7.75 9.18
C LYS A 367 4.12 7.64 8.59
N TYR A 368 4.45 6.53 7.94
CA TYR A 368 5.75 6.34 7.28
C TYR A 368 6.02 7.39 6.20
N ILE A 369 5.04 7.69 5.34
CA ILE A 369 5.17 8.72 4.30
C ILE A 369 5.42 10.09 4.91
N ILE A 370 4.66 10.45 5.95
CA ILE A 370 4.80 11.73 6.65
C ILE A 370 6.19 11.85 7.28
N THR A 371 6.66 10.83 7.99
CA THR A 371 7.98 10.86 8.65
C THR A 371 9.14 10.81 7.65
N SER A 372 8.91 10.27 6.45
CA SER A 372 9.91 10.20 5.37
C SER A 372 9.86 11.39 4.40
N SER A 373 8.93 12.32 4.60
CA SER A 373 8.67 13.44 3.68
C SER A 373 9.81 14.45 3.57
N SER A 374 10.68 14.52 4.58
CA SER A 374 11.85 15.41 4.58
C SER A 374 13.07 14.82 3.85
N SER A 375 13.00 13.58 3.36
CA SER A 375 14.14 12.90 2.70
C SER A 375 13.74 12.14 1.44
N LEU A 376 12.85 11.15 1.56
CA LEU A 376 12.63 10.17 0.48
C LEU A 376 11.70 10.69 -0.62
N PHE A 377 10.76 11.55 -0.28
CA PHE A 377 9.68 11.98 -1.16
C PHE A 377 9.67 13.49 -1.36
N ASP A 378 9.17 13.93 -2.52
CA ASP A 378 8.97 15.35 -2.80
C ASP A 378 7.91 15.94 -1.84
N PRO A 379 8.24 16.97 -1.04
CA PRO A 379 7.29 17.58 -0.11
C PRO A 379 6.01 18.10 -0.76
N TYR A 380 6.08 18.54 -2.02
CA TYR A 380 4.90 19.02 -2.76
C TYR A 380 3.97 17.85 -3.11
N VAL A 381 4.52 16.72 -3.53
CA VAL A 381 3.78 15.47 -3.79
C VAL A 381 3.18 14.93 -2.49
N VAL A 382 3.95 14.88 -1.40
CA VAL A 382 3.45 14.44 -0.09
C VAL A 382 2.24 15.27 0.33
N LYS A 383 2.33 16.59 0.23
CA LYS A 383 1.23 17.49 0.59
C LYS A 383 -0.02 17.26 -0.26
N ALA A 384 0.14 17.00 -1.56
CA ALA A 384 -0.98 16.68 -2.44
C ALA A 384 -1.60 15.32 -2.12
N PHE A 385 -0.77 14.29 -1.92
CA PHE A 385 -1.19 12.95 -1.54
C PHE A 385 -1.99 12.95 -0.24
N LEU A 386 -1.52 13.68 0.78
CA LEU A 386 -2.22 13.80 2.07
C LEU A 386 -3.60 14.49 1.97
N ARG A 387 -3.87 15.25 0.92
CA ARG A 387 -5.16 15.92 0.71
C ARG A 387 -6.20 15.05 0.04
N CYS A 388 -5.78 14.06 -0.76
CA CYS A 388 -6.70 13.12 -1.39
C CYS A 388 -6.85 11.82 -0.61
N MET A 389 -5.87 11.45 0.20
CA MET A 389 -5.88 10.19 0.92
C MET A 389 -6.52 10.32 2.30
N ALA A 390 -7.53 9.48 2.53
CA ALA A 390 -8.11 9.32 3.85
C ALA A 390 -7.11 8.64 4.79
N LEU A 391 -6.87 9.23 5.96
CA LEU A 391 -6.05 8.59 7.01
C LEU A 391 -6.66 7.25 7.45
N TYR A 392 -7.99 7.19 7.44
CA TYR A 392 -8.78 5.97 7.62
C TYR A 392 -9.60 5.75 6.35
N PRO A 393 -9.15 4.87 5.43
CA PRO A 393 -9.89 4.55 4.21
C PRO A 393 -11.30 4.04 4.49
N ILE A 394 -12.20 4.22 3.52
CA ILE A 394 -13.55 3.64 3.57
C ILE A 394 -13.44 2.13 3.81
N GLY A 395 -14.28 1.62 4.71
CA GLY A 395 -14.26 0.26 5.20
C GLY A 395 -13.36 0.02 6.40
N SER A 396 -12.53 0.98 6.82
CA SER A 396 -11.65 0.80 8.00
C SER A 396 -12.47 0.62 9.27
N MET A 397 -12.17 -0.43 10.04
CA MET A 397 -12.69 -0.58 11.40
C MET A 397 -11.87 0.27 12.36
N VAL A 398 -12.55 1.05 13.20
CA VAL A 398 -11.95 2.00 14.14
C VAL A 398 -12.57 1.88 15.52
N GLU A 399 -11.74 2.09 16.54
CA GLU A 399 -12.16 2.27 17.94
C GLU A 399 -12.22 3.77 18.23
N LEU A 400 -13.35 4.22 18.78
CA LEU A 400 -13.62 5.61 19.11
C LEU A 400 -13.34 5.89 20.58
N SER A 401 -13.19 7.17 20.92
CA SER A 401 -12.77 7.61 22.26
C SER A 401 -13.79 7.37 23.37
N ASP A 402 -15.03 7.06 23.01
CA ASP A 402 -16.11 6.66 23.92
C ASP A 402 -16.18 5.13 24.12
N GLY A 403 -15.26 4.37 23.53
CA GLY A 403 -15.21 2.90 23.59
C GLY A 403 -16.05 2.20 22.53
N SER A 404 -16.83 2.95 21.73
CA SER A 404 -17.59 2.37 20.62
C SER A 404 -16.65 1.95 19.48
N THR A 405 -17.12 1.01 18.66
CA THR A 405 -16.40 0.59 17.45
C THR A 405 -17.27 0.79 16.23
N GLY A 406 -16.66 1.21 15.14
CA GLY A 406 -17.39 1.50 13.92
C GLY A 406 -16.57 1.31 12.66
N ILE A 407 -17.25 1.40 11.53
CA ILE A 407 -16.67 1.30 10.21
C ILE A 407 -16.70 2.67 9.52
N VAL A 408 -15.59 3.05 8.90
CA VAL A 408 -15.53 4.29 8.12
C VAL A 408 -16.36 4.13 6.86
N VAL A 409 -17.41 4.94 6.72
CA VAL A 409 -18.30 4.90 5.54
C VAL A 409 -18.03 6.05 4.57
N ALA A 410 -17.39 7.13 5.03
CA ALA A 410 -16.91 8.20 4.17
C ALA A 410 -15.72 8.93 4.81
N SER A 411 -14.84 9.44 3.96
CA SER A 411 -13.68 10.24 4.37
C SER A 411 -13.98 11.74 4.30
N ASN A 412 -13.24 12.52 5.06
CA ASN A 412 -13.26 13.98 4.98
C ASN A 412 -11.91 14.48 4.41
N PRO A 413 -11.86 14.94 3.15
CA PRO A 413 -10.60 15.33 2.51
C PRO A 413 -9.87 16.50 3.19
N LEU A 414 -10.62 17.43 3.79
CA LEU A 414 -10.04 18.58 4.51
C LEU A 414 -9.63 18.23 5.94
N PHE A 415 -10.28 17.22 6.54
CA PHE A 415 -10.01 16.76 7.90
C PHE A 415 -9.88 15.23 7.92
N PRO A 416 -8.78 14.64 7.43
CA PRO A 416 -8.64 13.19 7.25
C PRO A 416 -8.80 12.35 8.53
N TYR A 417 -8.64 12.98 9.70
CA TYR A 417 -8.80 12.40 11.04
C TYR A 417 -10.25 12.47 11.58
N ARG A 418 -11.18 13.05 10.82
CA ARG A 418 -12.62 13.18 11.13
C ARG A 418 -13.50 12.62 9.99
N PRO A 419 -13.45 11.30 9.73
CA PRO A 419 -14.35 10.65 8.78
C PRO A 419 -15.79 10.54 9.32
N HIS A 420 -16.70 10.09 8.46
CA HIS A 420 -18.00 9.57 8.87
C HIS A 420 -17.85 8.09 9.25
N VAL A 421 -18.36 7.73 10.42
CA VAL A 421 -18.24 6.37 10.98
C VAL A 421 -19.63 5.82 11.25
N LYS A 422 -19.93 4.64 10.71
CA LYS A 422 -21.11 3.86 11.08
C LYS A 422 -20.79 3.03 12.32
N ILE A 423 -21.54 3.23 13.39
CA ILE A 423 -21.32 2.50 14.64
C ILE A 423 -21.72 1.04 14.45
N MET A 424 -20.80 0.12 14.72
CA MET A 424 -21.04 -1.32 14.65
C MET A 424 -21.31 -1.88 16.04
N ARG A 425 -20.57 -1.41 17.05
CA ARG A 425 -20.87 -1.66 18.47
C ARG A 425 -20.85 -0.35 19.24
N ASP A 426 -21.85 -0.13 20.06
CA ASP A 426 -21.92 1.07 20.90
C ASP A 426 -20.94 1.02 22.09
N ALA A 427 -20.91 2.09 22.90
CA ALA A 427 -20.07 2.19 24.09
C ALA A 427 -20.39 1.15 25.18
N THR A 428 -21.55 0.49 25.11
CA THR A 428 -21.94 -0.60 26.02
C THR A 428 -21.51 -1.98 25.51
N GLY A 429 -20.99 -2.04 24.27
CA GLY A 429 -20.61 -3.27 23.59
C GLY A 429 -21.77 -3.97 22.88
N ALA A 430 -22.96 -3.36 22.84
CA ALA A 430 -24.11 -3.91 22.13
C ALA A 430 -23.88 -3.82 20.62
N ASP A 431 -24.19 -4.91 19.90
CA ASP A 431 -24.06 -4.97 18.45
C ASP A 431 -25.22 -4.22 17.78
N ALA A 432 -24.88 -3.14 17.07
CA ALA A 432 -25.82 -2.35 16.30
C ALA A 432 -25.95 -2.87 14.84
N GLY A 433 -25.01 -3.71 14.40
CA GLY A 433 -25.01 -4.34 13.08
C GLY A 433 -25.26 -3.36 11.92
N SER A 434 -26.10 -3.77 10.97
CA SER A 434 -26.47 -2.97 9.79
C SER A 434 -27.35 -1.75 10.09
N ASN A 435 -27.94 -1.66 11.29
CA ASN A 435 -28.80 -0.54 11.72
C ASN A 435 -28.05 0.55 12.50
N GLY A 436 -26.72 0.42 12.61
CA GLY A 436 -25.87 1.41 13.25
C GLY A 436 -26.01 2.83 12.69
N GLU A 437 -26.04 3.82 13.58
CA GLU A 437 -26.04 5.24 13.22
C GLU A 437 -24.72 5.63 12.55
N VAL A 438 -24.79 6.51 11.55
CA VAL A 438 -23.63 7.14 10.92
C VAL A 438 -23.36 8.48 11.59
N ILE A 439 -22.24 8.58 12.29
CA ILE A 439 -21.80 9.82 12.93
C ILE A 439 -20.76 10.54 12.08
N ASP A 440 -20.89 11.86 11.97
CA ASP A 440 -19.89 12.75 11.36
C ASP A 440 -18.93 13.25 12.45
N LEU A 441 -17.73 12.70 12.52
CA LEU A 441 -16.75 13.08 13.54
C LEU A 441 -16.29 14.53 13.41
N LEU A 442 -16.54 15.21 12.28
CA LEU A 442 -16.28 16.65 12.17
C LEU A 442 -17.27 17.47 13.01
N LYS A 443 -18.52 17.00 13.12
CA LYS A 443 -19.57 17.60 13.94
C LYS A 443 -19.45 17.14 15.40
N GLU A 444 -19.21 15.85 15.61
CA GLU A 444 -19.05 15.23 16.93
C GLU A 444 -17.64 15.48 17.49
N ARG A 445 -17.36 16.71 17.91
CA ARG A 445 -16.01 17.16 18.30
C ARG A 445 -15.41 16.41 19.49
N ASN A 446 -16.25 15.83 20.35
CA ASN A 446 -15.84 15.12 21.56
C ASN A 446 -15.45 13.66 21.30
N ILE A 447 -15.73 13.16 20.10
CA ILE A 447 -15.46 11.78 19.71
C ILE A 447 -14.31 11.78 18.69
N GLY A 448 -13.27 11.02 19.01
CA GLY A 448 -12.10 10.85 18.14
C GLY A 448 -11.79 9.38 17.90
N ILE A 449 -11.06 9.08 16.83
CA ILE A 449 -10.54 7.74 16.59
C ILE A 449 -9.31 7.54 17.48
N ILE A 450 -9.33 6.53 18.35
CA ILE A 450 -8.17 6.12 19.17
C ILE A 450 -7.20 5.31 18.30
N LYS A 451 -7.71 4.29 17.61
CA LYS A 451 -6.90 3.40 16.77
C LYS A 451 -7.74 2.73 15.68
N GLN A 452 -7.05 2.33 14.62
CA GLN A 452 -7.59 1.41 13.63
C GLN A 452 -7.44 -0.02 14.18
N ILE A 453 -8.51 -0.82 14.11
CA ILE A 453 -8.53 -2.21 14.57
C ILE A 453 -8.50 -3.17 13.37
N ALA A 454 -7.89 -4.35 13.55
CA ALA A 454 -7.84 -5.36 12.51
C ALA A 454 -9.22 -5.97 12.28
N GLN A 455 -9.60 -6.19 11.01
CA GLN A 455 -10.83 -6.87 10.66
C GLN A 455 -10.67 -8.39 10.80
N ASN A 456 -11.55 -9.03 11.58
CA ASN A 456 -11.67 -10.49 11.56
C ASN A 456 -12.24 -10.95 10.21
N GLN A 457 -12.00 -12.21 9.81
CA GLN A 457 -12.51 -12.75 8.55
C GLN A 457 -14.04 -12.68 8.43
N SER A 458 -14.78 -12.81 9.55
CA SER A 458 -16.24 -12.62 9.62
C SER A 458 -16.68 -11.18 9.30
N ASP A 459 -15.86 -10.19 9.66
CA ASP A 459 -16.19 -8.77 9.52
C ASP A 459 -15.85 -8.22 8.13
N ARG A 460 -15.14 -8.98 7.29
CA ARG A 460 -14.87 -8.56 5.91
C ARG A 460 -16.12 -8.55 5.04
N ASN A 461 -17.06 -9.47 5.32
CA ASN A 461 -18.39 -9.43 4.73
C ASN A 461 -19.22 -8.27 5.33
N SER A 462 -18.96 -7.88 6.59
CA SER A 462 -19.67 -6.77 7.24
C SER A 462 -19.34 -5.41 6.63
N VAL A 463 -18.12 -5.20 6.10
CA VAL A 463 -17.78 -3.99 5.34
C VAL A 463 -18.73 -3.77 4.17
N TRP A 464 -19.10 -4.85 3.48
CA TRP A 464 -19.99 -4.81 2.33
C TRP A 464 -21.46 -4.97 2.67
N ASN A 465 -21.79 -5.46 3.87
CA ASN A 465 -23.14 -5.48 4.43
C ASN A 465 -23.47 -4.18 5.20
N ALA A 466 -22.47 -3.36 5.49
CA ALA A 466 -22.61 -2.05 6.14
C ALA A 466 -23.03 -0.94 5.14
N PHE A 467 -22.72 -1.15 3.86
CA PHE A 467 -23.29 -0.45 2.70
C PHE A 467 -24.47 -1.26 2.14
#